data_AF-A0AAV3NGU0-F1
#
_entry.id   AF-A0AAV3NGU0-F1
#
_cell.length_a   1.000
_cell.length_b   1.000
_cell.length_c   1.000
_cell.angle_alpha   90.00
_cell.angle_beta   90.00
_cell.angle_gamma   90.00
#
_symmetry.space_group_name_H-M   'P 1'
#
loop_
_entity.id
_entity.type
_entity.pdbx_description
1 polymer ?
#
loop_
_entity_poly.entity_id
_entity_poly.type
_entity_poly.pdbx_seq_one_letter_code
_entity_poly.pdbx_strand_id
1 'polypeptide(L)'
;MKSTKKELSSLNKEHYSDIGARVKACNERLQGVQSSIFSGQVCQENFVLERNLRSELVSTSFFSRSILATRNRHQISLLMDDDGQVYTDPQVVEDKIIKFYKTLFSSKGPLSETSSTCDVANRVVLEACVQARNEGRDLAREGGEIVREATKWSPELAAACEVWKEITFNFEDVDTLDY
;
A
#
# COMPACT_ATOMS: atom_id res chain seq x y z
N MET A 1 0.41 -4.33 -17.79
CA MET A 1 0.34 -4.23 -16.32
C MET A 1 1.12 -3.04 -15.72
N LYS A 2 2.28 -2.64 -16.26
CA LYS A 2 3.00 -1.44 -15.79
C LYS A 2 2.31 -0.11 -16.18
N SER A 3 1.64 -0.01 -17.34
CA SER A 3 0.90 1.22 -17.70
C SER A 3 -0.37 1.40 -16.87
N THR A 4 -1.13 0.33 -16.63
CA THR A 4 -2.36 0.37 -15.81
C THR A 4 -2.10 0.77 -14.36
N LYS A 5 -1.00 0.33 -13.73
CA LYS A 5 -0.63 0.76 -12.37
C LYS A 5 -0.24 2.26 -12.32
N LYS A 6 0.43 2.75 -13.38
CA LYS A 6 0.80 4.17 -13.50
C LYS A 6 -0.44 5.04 -13.75
N GLU A 7 -1.35 4.58 -14.60
CA GLU A 7 -2.65 5.22 -14.86
C GLU A 7 -3.51 5.26 -13.59
N LEU A 8 -3.64 4.15 -12.86
CA LEU A 8 -4.34 4.14 -11.56
C LEU A 8 -3.68 5.06 -10.54
N SER A 9 -2.35 5.11 -10.49
CA SER A 9 -1.64 6.02 -9.59
C SER A 9 -1.84 7.49 -9.96
N SER A 10 -1.92 7.81 -11.25
CA SER A 10 -2.21 9.17 -11.74
C SER A 10 -3.67 9.55 -11.46
N LEU A 11 -4.61 8.67 -11.76
CA LEU A 11 -6.04 8.85 -11.49
C LEU A 11 -6.31 9.00 -9.98
N ASN A 12 -5.59 8.23 -9.15
CA ASN A 12 -5.68 8.32 -7.69
C ASN A 12 -5.15 9.67 -7.19
N LYS A 13 -4.02 10.15 -7.74
CA LYS A 13 -3.50 11.49 -7.45
C LYS A 13 -4.46 12.59 -7.87
N GLU A 14 -5.07 12.49 -9.05
CA GLU A 14 -5.93 13.53 -9.60
C GLU A 14 -7.27 13.62 -8.85
N HIS A 15 -7.87 12.49 -8.47
CA HIS A 15 -9.21 12.48 -7.90
C HIS A 15 -9.27 12.40 -6.37
N TYR A 16 -8.27 11.79 -5.71
CA TYR A 16 -8.36 11.47 -4.28
C TYR A 16 -7.35 12.20 -3.39
N SER A 17 -6.28 12.79 -3.95
CA SER A 17 -5.29 13.50 -3.13
C SER A 17 -5.85 14.76 -2.46
N ASP A 18 -6.81 15.43 -3.12
CA ASP A 18 -7.36 16.72 -2.69
C ASP A 18 -8.78 16.62 -2.10
N ILE A 19 -9.33 15.41 -1.97
CA ILE A 19 -10.73 15.22 -1.53
C ILE A 19 -10.98 15.81 -0.13
N GLY A 20 -9.97 15.80 0.74
CA GLY A 20 -10.03 16.41 2.06
C GLY A 20 -10.09 17.94 2.02
N ALA A 21 -9.28 18.58 1.16
CA ALA A 21 -9.30 20.04 1.02
C ALA A 21 -10.60 20.51 0.36
N ARG A 22 -11.12 19.77 -0.62
CA ARG A 22 -12.42 20.03 -1.26
C ARG A 22 -13.59 19.93 -0.26
N VAL A 23 -13.60 18.91 0.59
CA VAL A 23 -14.61 18.78 1.66
C VAL A 23 -14.50 19.94 2.66
N LYS A 24 -13.29 20.34 3.02
CA LYS A 24 -13.06 21.49 3.91
C LYS A 24 -13.57 22.80 3.30
N ALA A 25 -13.18 23.09 2.05
CA ALA A 25 -13.62 24.29 1.33
C ALA A 25 -15.15 24.31 1.11
N CYS A 26 -15.77 23.16 0.84
CA CYS A 26 -17.22 23.03 0.71
C CYS A 26 -17.93 23.33 2.04
N ASN A 27 -17.41 22.81 3.17
CA ASN A 27 -17.93 23.12 4.51
C ASN A 27 -17.80 24.60 4.88
N GLU A 28 -16.66 25.24 4.57
CA GLU A 28 -16.45 26.66 4.81
C GLU A 28 -17.44 27.53 4.00
N ARG A 29 -17.68 27.17 2.73
CA ARG A 29 -18.69 27.83 1.89
C ARG A 29 -20.09 27.64 2.42
N LEU A 30 -20.42 26.44 2.88
CA LEU A 30 -21.73 26.12 3.46
C LEU A 30 -21.96 26.88 4.77
N GLN A 31 -20.95 26.99 5.63
CA GLN A 31 -21.00 27.83 6.84
C GLN A 31 -21.18 29.32 6.49
N GLY A 32 -20.50 29.81 5.44
CA GLY A 32 -20.68 31.17 4.94
C GLY A 32 -22.11 31.44 4.48
N VAL A 33 -22.67 30.55 3.64
CA VAL A 33 -24.06 30.67 3.14
C VAL A 33 -25.07 30.60 4.30
N GLN A 34 -24.88 29.69 5.26
CA GLN A 34 -25.73 29.60 6.45
C GLN A 34 -25.67 30.86 7.32
N SER A 35 -24.49 31.45 7.47
CA SER A 35 -24.30 32.70 8.21
C SER A 35 -24.98 33.87 7.51
N SER A 36 -24.94 33.94 6.18
CA SER A 36 -25.65 34.94 5.37
C SER A 36 -27.18 34.77 5.41
N ILE A 37 -27.67 33.54 5.41
CA ILE A 37 -29.11 33.26 5.58
C ILE A 37 -29.57 33.69 6.99
N PHE A 38 -28.77 33.39 8.02
CA PHE A 38 -29.08 33.74 9.40
C PHE A 38 -29.03 35.26 9.67
N SER A 39 -28.19 36.00 8.95
CA SER A 39 -28.10 37.46 9.04
C SER A 39 -29.18 38.22 8.24
N GLY A 40 -30.11 37.50 7.59
CA GLY A 40 -31.23 38.09 6.86
C GLY A 40 -30.93 38.48 5.40
N GLN A 41 -29.74 38.18 4.88
CA GLN A 41 -29.40 38.32 3.45
C GLN A 41 -29.93 37.11 2.66
N VAL A 42 -31.25 37.06 2.48
CA VAL A 42 -31.92 35.94 1.82
C VAL A 42 -32.12 36.24 0.33
N CYS A 43 -31.28 35.65 -0.53
CA CYS A 43 -31.51 35.56 -1.97
C CYS A 43 -31.92 34.12 -2.32
N GLN A 44 -32.87 33.92 -3.23
CA GLN A 44 -33.29 32.59 -3.75
C GLN A 44 -32.07 31.73 -4.16
N GLU A 45 -31.04 32.39 -4.68
CA GLU A 45 -29.74 31.82 -5.07
C GLU A 45 -28.99 31.16 -3.91
N ASN A 46 -29.09 31.69 -2.68
CA ASN A 46 -28.43 31.13 -1.49
C ASN A 46 -29.03 29.78 -1.09
N PHE A 47 -30.35 29.60 -1.22
CA PHE A 47 -31.00 28.32 -0.94
C PHE A 47 -30.63 27.23 -1.96
N VAL A 48 -30.56 27.61 -3.25
CA VAL A 48 -30.13 26.69 -4.32
C VAL A 48 -28.66 26.31 -4.11
N LEU A 49 -27.81 27.29 -3.77
CA LEU A 49 -26.40 27.06 -3.50
C LEU A 49 -26.19 26.18 -2.26
N GLU A 50 -26.93 26.41 -1.17
CA GLU A 50 -26.87 25.55 0.03
C GLU A 50 -27.26 24.11 -0.29
N ARG A 51 -28.35 23.91 -1.06
CA ARG A 51 -28.80 22.58 -1.48
C ARG A 51 -27.75 21.86 -2.33
N ASN A 52 -27.13 22.57 -3.28
CA ASN A 52 -26.10 22.01 -4.15
C ASN A 52 -24.84 21.65 -3.36
N LEU A 53 -24.37 22.53 -2.47
CA LEU A 53 -23.23 22.27 -1.60
C LEU A 53 -23.49 21.08 -0.66
N ARG A 54 -24.70 20.96 -0.09
CA ARG A 54 -25.09 19.78 0.72
C ARG A 54 -25.06 18.49 -0.10
N SER A 55 -25.56 18.51 -1.33
CA SER A 55 -25.53 17.34 -2.21
C SER A 55 -24.10 16.94 -2.58
N GLU A 56 -23.23 17.91 -2.88
CA GLU A 56 -21.81 17.67 -3.18
C GLU A 56 -21.05 17.15 -1.96
N LEU A 57 -21.37 17.66 -0.77
CA LEU A 57 -20.76 17.24 0.50
C LEU A 57 -21.14 15.80 0.86
N VAL A 58 -22.36 15.34 0.61
CA VAL A 58 -22.78 13.96 0.91
C VAL A 58 -21.94 12.95 0.10
N SER A 59 -21.73 13.20 -1.18
CA SER A 59 -20.96 12.30 -2.05
C SER A 59 -19.46 12.29 -1.73
N THR A 60 -18.89 13.45 -1.35
CA THR A 60 -17.44 13.59 -1.11
C THR A 60 -17.03 13.27 0.32
N SER A 61 -17.91 13.51 1.30
CA SER A 61 -17.66 13.23 2.72
C SER A 61 -17.63 11.74 3.04
N PHE A 62 -18.42 10.90 2.37
CA PHE A 62 -18.39 9.45 2.57
C PHE A 62 -17.02 8.86 2.28
N PHE A 63 -16.44 9.20 1.12
CA PHE A 63 -15.11 8.76 0.73
C PHE A 63 -14.04 9.36 1.63
N SER A 64 -14.10 10.66 1.93
CA SER A 64 -13.17 11.31 2.85
C SER A 64 -13.17 10.65 4.24
N ARG A 65 -14.36 10.34 4.78
CA ARG A 65 -14.52 9.70 6.10
C ARG A 65 -14.01 8.26 6.10
N SER A 66 -14.21 7.51 5.01
CA SER A 66 -13.71 6.14 4.86
C SER A 66 -12.18 6.10 4.72
N ILE A 67 -11.60 7.05 3.98
CA ILE A 67 -10.15 7.21 3.85
C ILE A 67 -9.53 7.63 5.19
N LEU A 68 -10.12 8.61 5.88
CA LEU A 68 -9.70 9.04 7.22
C LEU A 68 -9.83 7.92 8.26
N ALA A 69 -10.93 7.16 8.26
CA ALA A 69 -11.11 6.03 9.16
C ALA A 69 -10.07 4.93 8.92
N THR A 70 -9.73 4.67 7.66
CA THR A 70 -8.66 3.71 7.31
C THR A 70 -7.30 4.23 7.73
N ARG A 71 -7.00 5.51 7.47
CA ARG A 71 -5.76 6.16 7.93
C ARG A 71 -5.63 6.13 9.45
N ASN A 72 -6.71 6.41 10.18
CA ASN A 72 -6.72 6.39 11.65
C ASN A 72 -6.60 4.97 12.21
N ARG A 73 -7.18 3.95 11.55
CA ARG A 73 -7.01 2.54 11.92
C ARG A 73 -5.57 2.05 11.74
N HIS A 74 -4.83 2.61 10.79
CA HIS A 74 -3.44 2.27 10.52
C HIS A 74 -2.44 3.27 11.14
N GLN A 75 -2.91 4.24 11.94
CA GLN A 75 -2.02 5.11 12.69
C GLN A 75 -1.50 4.37 13.92
N ILE A 76 -0.19 4.22 14.00
CA ILE A 76 0.48 3.77 15.22
C ILE A 76 0.54 4.99 16.14
N SER A 77 -0.32 5.01 17.16
CA SER A 77 -0.42 6.11 18.13
C SER A 77 0.54 5.97 19.30
N LEU A 78 1.15 4.80 19.47
CA LEU A 78 2.04 4.48 20.57
C LEU A 78 3.10 3.50 20.09
N LEU A 79 4.36 3.83 20.36
CA LEU A 79 5.50 2.95 20.13
C LEU A 79 6.26 2.82 21.45
N MET A 80 6.56 1.60 21.85
CA MET A 80 7.41 1.30 23.01
C MET A 80 8.71 0.73 22.48
N ASP A 81 9.86 1.20 22.97
CA ASP A 81 11.15 0.59 22.64
C ASP A 81 11.51 -0.56 23.61
N ASP A 82 12.60 -1.25 23.29
CA ASP A 82 13.09 -2.41 24.05
C ASP A 82 13.56 -2.05 25.47
N ASP A 83 13.90 -0.78 25.70
CA ASP A 83 14.25 -0.21 27.02
C ASP A 83 13.01 0.20 27.83
N GLY A 84 11.81 0.03 27.25
CA GLY A 84 10.52 0.31 27.86
C GLY A 84 10.07 1.77 27.80
N GLN A 85 10.76 2.62 27.02
CA GLN A 85 10.38 4.00 26.80
C GLN A 85 9.21 4.08 25.81
N VAL A 86 8.18 4.84 26.19
CA VAL A 86 6.96 5.01 25.39
C VAL A 86 7.01 6.33 24.63
N TYR A 87 6.68 6.26 23.33
CA TYR A 87 6.58 7.38 22.41
C TYR A 87 5.13 7.55 21.95
N THR A 88 4.60 8.75 22.12
CA THR A 88 3.22 9.12 21.74
C THR A 88 3.19 10.25 20.71
N ASP A 89 4.31 10.94 20.49
CA ASP A 89 4.43 11.97 19.45
C ASP A 89 4.49 11.29 18.06
N PRO A 90 3.52 11.59 17.16
CA PRO A 90 3.46 10.98 15.84
C PRO A 90 4.73 11.12 15.00
N GLN A 91 5.44 12.26 15.08
CA GLN A 91 6.67 12.44 14.30
C GLN A 91 7.80 11.58 14.84
N VAL A 92 7.92 11.48 16.18
CA VAL A 92 8.93 10.65 16.83
C VAL A 92 8.66 9.16 16.60
N VAL A 93 7.39 8.75 16.62
CA VAL A 93 6.96 7.39 16.30
C VAL A 93 7.31 7.05 14.85
N GLU A 94 6.97 7.93 13.90
CA GLU A 94 7.31 7.75 12.48
C GLU A 94 8.82 7.64 12.27
N ASP A 95 9.60 8.57 12.82
CA ASP A 95 11.05 8.56 12.71
C ASP A 95 11.67 7.31 13.33
N LYS A 96 11.16 6.84 14.47
CA LYS A 96 11.64 5.61 15.11
C LYS A 96 11.27 4.36 14.34
N ILE A 97 10.07 4.28 13.78
CA ILE A 97 9.66 3.17 12.91
C ILE A 97 10.52 3.16 11.65
N ILE A 98 10.70 4.30 11.00
CA ILE A 98 11.54 4.44 9.81
C ILE A 98 12.98 4.09 10.15
N LYS A 99 13.51 4.56 11.28
CA LYS A 99 14.86 4.24 11.75
C LYS A 99 14.99 2.76 12.07
N PHE A 100 14.02 2.15 12.75
CA PHE A 100 13.98 0.72 13.04
C PHE A 100 14.01 -0.10 11.77
N TYR A 101 13.12 0.16 10.81
CA TYR A 101 13.12 -0.55 9.53
C TYR A 101 14.36 -0.26 8.71
N LYS A 102 14.87 0.97 8.71
CA LYS A 102 16.17 1.26 8.11
C LYS A 102 17.27 0.47 8.81
N THR A 103 17.30 0.35 10.13
CA THR A 103 18.33 -0.43 10.83
C THR A 103 18.14 -1.93 10.59
N LEU A 104 16.92 -2.44 10.62
CA LEU A 104 16.57 -3.82 10.31
C LEU A 104 16.98 -4.19 8.87
N PHE A 105 16.76 -3.27 7.93
CA PHE A 105 17.04 -3.45 6.50
C PHE A 105 18.31 -2.71 6.01
N SER A 106 19.15 -2.13 6.87
CA SER A 106 20.45 -1.48 6.53
C SER A 106 21.58 -1.94 7.43
N SER A 107 21.29 -2.51 8.63
CA SER A 107 22.24 -3.44 9.22
C SER A 107 22.45 -4.52 8.17
N LYS A 108 23.72 -4.83 7.90
CA LYS A 108 24.16 -5.84 6.94
C LYS A 108 23.72 -7.24 7.40
N GLY A 109 22.43 -7.49 7.48
CA GLY A 109 21.86 -8.77 7.14
C GLY A 109 21.84 -8.86 5.62
N PRO A 110 21.77 -10.08 5.05
CA PRO A 110 21.90 -10.33 3.61
C PRO A 110 20.76 -9.72 2.75
N LEU A 111 19.96 -8.79 3.29
CA LEU A 111 18.77 -8.22 2.68
C LEU A 111 18.89 -6.73 2.22
N SER A 112 19.94 -6.00 2.63
CA SER A 112 20.04 -4.55 2.37
C SER A 112 20.80 -4.18 1.08
N GLU A 113 21.84 -4.93 0.72
CA GLU A 113 22.48 -4.85 -0.62
C GLU A 113 21.73 -5.69 -1.66
N THR A 114 20.65 -6.36 -1.24
CA THR A 114 19.96 -7.37 -2.05
C THR A 114 18.53 -7.03 -2.41
N SER A 115 17.99 -5.85 -2.08
CA SER A 115 16.70 -5.47 -2.67
C SER A 115 16.75 -5.42 -4.21
N SER A 116 17.91 -5.08 -4.79
CA SER A 116 18.14 -5.18 -6.23
C SER A 116 18.44 -6.62 -6.66
N THR A 117 19.19 -7.40 -5.88
CA THR A 117 19.56 -8.78 -6.26
C THR A 117 18.41 -9.77 -6.07
N CYS A 118 17.53 -9.60 -5.08
CA CYS A 118 16.31 -10.37 -4.89
C CYS A 118 15.27 -10.07 -5.98
N ASP A 119 15.13 -8.80 -6.41
CA ASP A 119 14.28 -8.45 -7.56
C ASP A 119 14.83 -9.11 -8.84
N VAL A 120 16.15 -9.10 -9.02
CA VAL A 120 16.81 -9.81 -10.12
C VAL A 120 16.60 -11.33 -10.02
N ALA A 121 16.77 -11.94 -8.85
CA ALA A 121 16.56 -13.38 -8.63
C ALA A 121 15.12 -13.82 -8.93
N ASN A 122 14.13 -13.08 -8.42
CA ASN A 122 12.72 -13.35 -8.68
C ASN A 122 12.36 -13.23 -10.16
N ARG A 123 12.90 -12.22 -10.84
CA ARG A 123 12.73 -12.05 -12.28
C ARG A 123 13.35 -13.21 -13.07
N VAL A 124 14.58 -13.58 -12.73
CA VAL A 124 15.32 -14.67 -13.39
C VAL A 124 14.60 -16.01 -13.27
N VAL A 125 14.12 -16.37 -12.07
CA VAL A 125 13.33 -17.59 -11.86
C VAL A 125 12.07 -17.57 -12.70
N LEU A 126 11.35 -16.44 -12.70
CA LEU A 126 10.10 -16.33 -13.44
C LEU A 126 10.32 -16.48 -14.94
N GLU A 127 11.34 -15.84 -15.51
CA GLU A 127 11.69 -15.95 -16.93
C GLU A 127 12.10 -17.38 -17.31
N ALA A 128 12.91 -18.05 -16.47
CA ALA A 128 13.31 -19.44 -16.69
C ALA A 128 12.12 -20.41 -16.66
N CYS A 129 11.22 -20.26 -15.69
CA CYS A 129 10.00 -21.06 -15.59
C CYS A 129 9.05 -20.80 -16.77
N VAL A 130 8.89 -19.54 -17.20
CA VAL A 130 8.06 -19.20 -18.36
C VAL A 130 8.63 -19.78 -19.64
N GLN A 131 9.95 -19.71 -19.84
CA GLN A 131 10.60 -20.32 -20.99
C GLN A 131 10.39 -21.83 -21.00
N ALA A 132 10.66 -22.53 -19.90
CA ALA A 132 10.50 -23.97 -19.81
C ALA A 132 9.03 -24.41 -20.02
N ARG A 133 8.07 -23.65 -19.51
CA ARG A 133 6.63 -23.86 -19.79
C ARG A 133 6.32 -23.71 -21.28
N ASN A 134 6.88 -22.69 -21.92
CA ASN A 134 6.67 -22.45 -23.35
C ASN A 134 7.35 -23.53 -24.22
N GLU A 135 8.41 -24.17 -23.72
CA GLU A 135 9.05 -25.35 -24.32
C GLU A 135 8.29 -26.67 -24.02
N GLY A 136 7.16 -26.61 -23.31
CA GLY A 136 6.29 -27.75 -23.03
C GLY A 136 6.74 -28.62 -21.84
N ARG A 137 7.65 -28.13 -20.99
CA ARG A 137 8.10 -28.85 -19.79
C ARG A 137 7.05 -28.81 -18.67
N ASP A 138 7.00 -29.86 -17.86
CA ASP A 138 6.06 -29.96 -16.74
C ASP A 138 6.64 -29.27 -15.50
N LEU A 139 6.22 -28.03 -15.24
CA LEU A 139 6.71 -27.24 -14.11
C LEU A 139 6.42 -27.89 -12.75
N ALA A 140 5.37 -28.70 -12.62
CA ALA A 140 5.03 -29.34 -11.33
C ALA A 140 6.06 -30.42 -10.95
N ARG A 141 6.63 -31.10 -11.95
CA ARG A 141 7.64 -32.16 -11.76
C ARG A 141 9.07 -31.65 -11.92
N GLU A 142 9.29 -30.73 -12.85
CA GLU A 142 10.63 -30.29 -13.27
C GLU A 142 11.01 -28.90 -12.73
N GLY A 143 10.12 -28.22 -12.01
CA GLY A 143 10.32 -26.85 -11.52
C GLY A 143 11.59 -26.67 -10.70
N GLY A 144 11.88 -27.59 -9.78
CA GLY A 144 13.10 -27.54 -8.97
C GLY A 144 14.38 -27.63 -9.82
N GLU A 145 14.37 -28.45 -10.87
CA GLU A 145 15.50 -28.62 -11.79
C GLU A 145 15.68 -27.37 -12.68
N ILE A 146 14.59 -26.76 -13.14
CA ILE A 146 14.62 -25.51 -13.92
C ILE A 146 15.26 -24.38 -13.10
N VAL A 147 14.87 -24.24 -11.84
CA VAL A 147 15.45 -23.24 -10.93
C VAL A 147 16.93 -23.55 -10.67
N ARG A 148 17.30 -24.82 -10.47
CA ARG A 148 18.69 -25.25 -10.27
C ARG A 148 19.59 -25.03 -11.49
N GLU A 149 19.06 -25.16 -12.70
CA GLU A 149 19.81 -24.81 -13.91
C GLU A 149 19.94 -23.29 -14.08
N ALA A 150 18.94 -22.52 -13.65
CA ALA A 150 18.98 -21.06 -13.65
C ALA A 150 20.02 -20.47 -12.68
N THR A 151 20.28 -21.13 -11.54
CA THR A 151 21.29 -20.67 -10.56
C THR A 151 22.71 -20.71 -11.11
N LYS A 152 23.00 -21.52 -12.13
CA LYS A 152 24.35 -21.64 -12.73
C LYS A 152 24.80 -20.36 -13.42
N TRP A 153 23.86 -19.56 -13.92
CA TRP A 153 24.15 -18.34 -14.68
C TRP A 153 23.61 -17.06 -14.02
N SER A 154 22.90 -17.16 -12.89
CA SER A 154 22.57 -16.02 -12.03
C SER A 154 23.08 -16.22 -10.60
N PRO A 155 24.15 -15.51 -10.20
CA PRO A 155 24.67 -15.59 -8.84
C PRO A 155 23.69 -15.03 -7.79
N GLU A 156 22.83 -14.08 -8.18
CA GLU A 156 21.78 -13.53 -7.31
C GLU A 156 20.73 -14.60 -6.98
N LEU A 157 20.32 -15.38 -7.98
CA LEU A 157 19.43 -16.50 -7.77
C LEU A 157 20.09 -17.61 -6.94
N ALA A 158 21.37 -17.91 -7.18
CA ALA A 158 22.10 -18.89 -6.38
C ALA A 158 22.11 -18.50 -4.88
N ALA A 159 22.39 -17.24 -4.57
CA ALA A 159 22.35 -16.73 -3.20
C ALA A 159 20.94 -16.78 -2.60
N ALA A 160 19.91 -16.42 -3.37
CA ALA A 160 18.52 -16.50 -2.91
C ALA A 160 18.10 -17.95 -2.62
N CYS A 161 18.40 -18.89 -3.52
CA CYS A 161 18.10 -20.31 -3.32
C CYS A 161 18.77 -20.87 -2.05
N GLU A 162 20.01 -20.49 -1.78
CA GLU A 162 20.72 -20.98 -0.58
C GLU A 162 20.07 -20.50 0.73
N VAL A 163 19.54 -19.28 0.75
CA VAL A 163 18.87 -18.70 1.92
C VAL A 163 17.49 -19.31 2.17
N TRP A 164 16.73 -19.56 1.10
CA TRP A 164 15.30 -19.93 1.22
C TRP A 164 15.01 -21.43 1.05
N LYS A 165 15.99 -22.27 0.69
CA LYS A 165 15.79 -23.71 0.39
C LYS A 165 15.14 -24.53 1.51
N GLU A 166 15.30 -24.14 2.78
CA GLU A 166 14.80 -24.90 3.93
C GLU A 166 13.43 -24.40 4.42
N ILE A 167 12.95 -23.28 3.87
CA ILE A 167 11.71 -22.64 4.33
C ILE A 167 10.53 -23.25 3.57
N THR A 168 9.74 -24.05 4.27
CA THR A 168 8.48 -24.62 3.77
C THR A 168 7.38 -24.36 4.79
N PHE A 169 6.19 -23.99 4.32
CA PHE A 169 5.02 -23.76 5.16
C PHE A 169 4.01 -24.88 4.95
N ASN A 170 3.98 -25.84 5.87
CA ASN A 170 3.04 -26.96 5.86
C ASN A 170 2.09 -26.82 7.05
N PHE A 171 0.88 -26.31 6.80
CA PHE A 171 -0.19 -26.17 7.79
C PHE A 171 -1.46 -26.84 7.28
N GLU A 172 -2.36 -27.17 8.19
CA GLU A 172 -3.69 -27.67 7.84
C GLU A 172 -4.54 -26.53 7.28
N ASP A 173 -5.20 -26.77 6.15
CA ASP A 173 -6.06 -25.78 5.50
C ASP A 173 -7.31 -25.56 6.36
N VAL A 174 -7.58 -24.30 6.71
CA VAL A 174 -8.75 -23.92 7.53
C VAL A 174 -10.04 -23.91 6.72
N ASP A 175 -9.94 -23.64 5.42
CA ASP A 175 -11.06 -23.58 4.48
C ASP A 175 -10.92 -24.73 3.47
N THR A 176 -11.74 -25.77 3.63
CA THR A 176 -11.72 -26.98 2.79
C THR A 176 -13.05 -27.15 2.07
N LEU A 177 -13.03 -27.81 0.90
CA LEU A 177 -14.23 -28.07 0.11
C LEU A 177 -15.03 -29.21 0.74
N ASP A 178 -16.30 -28.96 1.04
CA ASP A 178 -17.26 -30.00 1.43
C ASP A 178 -17.70 -30.77 0.17
N TYR A 179 -17.21 -32.01 0.01
CA TYR A 179 -17.59 -32.93 -1.08
C TYR A 179 -18.68 -33.92 -0.66
#